data_AF-A0AAW4VEL0-F1
#
_entry.id   AF-A0AAW4VEL0-F1
#
_cell.length_a   1.000
_cell.length_b   1.000
_cell.length_c   1.000
_cell.angle_alpha   90.00
_cell.angle_beta   90.00
_cell.angle_gamma   90.00
#
_symmetry.space_group_name_H-M   'P 1'
#
loop_
_entity.id
_entity.type
_entity.pdbx_description
1 polymer ?
#
loop_
_entity_poly.entity_id
_entity_poly.type
_entity_poly.pdbx_seq_one_letter_code
_entity_poly.pdbx_strand_id
1 'polypeptide(L)'
;MNKEQFLDELEKLLQDIDSIERDEALNYYRDYFEDAGSEHEQEVIDELGTPEKVAQTIKEGLDINEQENEEVIHHYNERNTRILRGIIVVLLVLLILPTIGGVGGLVVAAFGLFLSIVCIGIFGTFGLLCALVALVVVAIKMFMDGLIAGGLICLGVGLLLFSLSYLTSLMTVSIFKYLPQAFRALIDLGKDIYNKVVG
;
A
#
# COMPACT_ATOMS: atom_id res chain seq x y z
N MET A 1 25.95 -9.62 -46.75
CA MET A 1 25.74 -10.12 -45.38
C MET A 1 24.40 -10.82 -45.38
N ASN A 2 24.23 -11.92 -44.66
CA ASN A 2 22.94 -12.56 -44.46
C ASN A 2 22.41 -12.26 -43.03
N LYS A 3 21.16 -12.63 -42.73
CA LYS A 3 20.54 -12.34 -41.41
C LYS A 3 21.34 -12.90 -40.24
N GLU A 4 21.88 -14.11 -40.39
CA GLU A 4 22.63 -14.78 -39.33
C GLU A 4 23.92 -14.02 -39.02
N GLN A 5 24.61 -13.53 -40.06
CA GLN A 5 25.79 -12.68 -39.92
C GLN A 5 25.43 -11.33 -39.31
N PHE A 6 24.31 -10.73 -39.70
CA PHE A 6 23.84 -9.45 -39.16
C PHE A 6 23.57 -9.55 -37.65
N LEU A 7 22.82 -10.59 -37.25
CA LEU A 7 22.44 -10.80 -35.85
C LEU A 7 23.65 -11.21 -34.99
N ASP A 8 24.59 -12.02 -35.50
CA ASP A 8 25.83 -12.37 -34.79
C ASP A 8 26.74 -11.16 -34.58
N GLU A 9 26.83 -10.25 -35.56
CA GLU A 9 27.59 -9.01 -35.43
C GLU A 9 26.90 -8.03 -34.48
N LEU A 10 25.57 -7.91 -34.56
CA LEU A 10 24.77 -7.10 -33.63
C LEU A 10 24.91 -7.60 -32.18
N GLU A 11 24.86 -8.92 -31.95
CA GLU A 11 25.04 -9.52 -30.62
C GLU A 11 26.41 -9.18 -30.03
N LYS A 12 27.48 -9.26 -30.84
CA LYS A 12 28.84 -8.89 -30.42
C LYS A 12 28.93 -7.41 -30.04
N LEU A 13 28.26 -6.54 -30.80
CA LEU A 13 28.25 -5.10 -30.55
C LEU A 13 27.44 -4.72 -29.31
N LEU A 14 26.51 -5.57 -28.87
CA LEU A 14 25.66 -5.40 -27.68
C LEU A 14 26.17 -6.18 -26.44
N GLN A 15 27.40 -6.67 -26.42
CA GLN A 15 27.93 -7.40 -25.25
C GLN A 15 28.09 -6.56 -23.98
N ASP A 16 28.10 -5.24 -24.11
CA ASP A 16 28.26 -4.27 -23.04
C ASP A 16 26.93 -3.84 -22.37
N ILE A 17 25.78 -4.21 -22.94
CA ILE A 17 24.45 -4.00 -22.32
C ILE A 17 23.98 -5.24 -21.54
N ASP A 18 22.97 -5.07 -20.69
CA ASP A 18 22.44 -6.17 -19.87
C ASP A 18 21.97 -7.34 -20.74
N SER A 19 22.12 -8.57 -20.25
CA SER A 19 21.71 -9.77 -20.98
C SER A 19 20.25 -9.76 -21.40
N ILE A 20 19.37 -9.20 -20.58
CA ILE A 20 17.93 -9.17 -20.85
C ILE A 20 17.65 -8.20 -22.00
N GLU A 21 18.21 -6.99 -21.94
CA GLU A 21 18.02 -5.97 -22.97
C GLU A 21 18.63 -6.39 -24.31
N ARG A 22 19.80 -7.05 -24.28
CA ARG A 22 20.42 -7.64 -25.47
C ARG A 22 19.52 -8.70 -26.09
N ASP A 23 19.01 -9.64 -25.29
CA ASP A 23 18.18 -10.73 -25.78
C ASP A 23 16.85 -10.19 -26.35
N GLU A 24 16.24 -9.21 -25.68
CA GLU A 24 15.03 -8.53 -26.17
C GLU A 24 15.28 -7.80 -27.50
N ALA A 25 16.35 -7.03 -27.60
CA ALA A 25 16.71 -6.33 -28.82
C ALA A 25 17.00 -7.31 -29.97
N LEU A 26 17.76 -8.39 -29.72
CA LEU A 26 18.05 -9.40 -30.73
C LEU A 26 16.79 -10.14 -31.18
N ASN A 27 15.86 -10.41 -30.27
CA ASN A 27 14.57 -11.02 -30.61
C ASN A 27 13.73 -10.07 -31.48
N TYR A 28 13.69 -8.78 -31.18
CA TYR A 28 12.97 -7.80 -32.00
C TYR A 28 13.47 -7.81 -33.46
N TYR A 29 14.79 -7.76 -33.67
CA TYR A 29 15.34 -7.80 -35.03
C TYR A 29 15.18 -9.18 -35.69
N ARG A 30 15.25 -10.27 -34.91
CA ARG A 30 14.97 -11.63 -35.41
C ARG A 30 13.55 -11.72 -35.95
N ASP A 31 12.56 -11.26 -35.20
CA ASP A 31 11.16 -11.24 -35.61
C ASP A 31 10.98 -10.36 -36.86
N TYR A 32 11.68 -9.21 -36.94
CA TYR A 32 11.65 -8.35 -38.12
C TYR A 32 12.17 -9.06 -39.39
N PHE A 33 13.25 -9.82 -39.29
CA PHE A 33 13.77 -10.64 -40.40
C PHE A 33 12.86 -11.82 -40.75
N GLU A 34 12.19 -12.42 -39.76
CA GLU A 34 11.26 -13.54 -39.96
C GLU A 34 9.98 -13.08 -40.66
N ASP A 35 9.44 -11.92 -40.30
CA ASP A 35 8.24 -11.33 -40.90
C ASP A 35 8.45 -10.93 -42.37
N ALA A 36 9.65 -10.45 -42.72
CA ALA A 36 10.02 -10.17 -44.11
C ALA A 36 10.18 -11.44 -44.95
N GLY A 37 10.52 -12.56 -44.30
CA GLY A 37 10.80 -13.84 -44.95
C GLY A 37 12.15 -13.87 -45.68
N SER A 38 12.60 -15.08 -46.01
CA SER A 38 13.93 -15.31 -46.60
C SER A 38 14.10 -14.68 -47.99
N GLU A 39 13.02 -14.34 -48.69
CA GLU A 39 13.06 -13.72 -50.02
C GLU A 39 13.42 -12.22 -49.96
N HIS A 40 13.12 -11.54 -48.84
CA HIS A 40 13.31 -10.11 -48.67
C HIS A 40 14.43 -9.76 -47.66
N GLU A 41 15.22 -10.74 -47.24
CA GLU A 41 16.29 -10.57 -46.26
C GLU A 41 17.29 -9.46 -46.64
N GLN A 42 17.66 -9.39 -47.91
CA GLN A 42 18.61 -8.38 -48.39
C GLN A 42 17.99 -6.98 -48.39
N GLU A 43 16.69 -6.86 -48.67
CA GLU A 43 15.97 -5.57 -48.62
C GLU A 43 15.91 -5.03 -47.20
N VAL A 44 15.69 -5.92 -46.21
CA VAL A 44 15.73 -5.58 -44.78
C VAL A 44 17.12 -5.12 -44.34
N ILE A 45 18.19 -5.78 -44.78
CA ILE A 45 19.56 -5.36 -44.45
C ILE A 45 19.85 -3.97 -45.00
N ASP A 46 19.42 -3.70 -46.24
CA ASP A 46 19.61 -2.40 -46.88
C ASP A 46 18.80 -1.29 -46.16
N GLU A 47 17.62 -1.62 -45.62
CA GLU A 47 16.77 -0.72 -44.83
C GLU A 47 17.36 -0.42 -43.45
N LEU A 48 17.77 -1.46 -42.72
CA LEU A 48 18.36 -1.34 -41.37
C LEU A 48 19.74 -0.66 -41.40
N GLY A 49 20.49 -0.85 -42.49
CA GLY A 49 21.85 -0.34 -42.65
C GLY A 49 22.88 -1.27 -42.02
N THR A 50 23.86 -0.71 -41.29
CA THR A 50 24.93 -1.52 -40.70
C THR A 50 24.59 -1.95 -39.26
N PRO A 51 25.06 -3.13 -38.81
CA PRO A 51 24.83 -3.60 -37.44
C PRO A 51 25.33 -2.62 -36.38
N GLU A 52 26.40 -1.87 -36.66
CA GLU A 52 26.93 -0.83 -35.76
C GLU A 52 25.95 0.31 -35.55
N LYS A 53 25.28 0.74 -36.63
CA LYS A 53 24.30 1.82 -36.56
C LYS A 53 23.07 1.40 -35.74
N VAL A 54 22.63 0.15 -35.93
CA VAL A 54 21.56 -0.44 -35.14
C VAL A 54 21.95 -0.56 -33.67
N ALA A 55 23.14 -1.11 -33.39
CA ALA A 55 23.67 -1.23 -32.03
C ALA A 55 23.77 0.14 -31.32
N GLN A 56 24.24 1.17 -32.02
CA GLN A 56 24.29 2.53 -31.49
C GLN A 56 22.88 3.06 -31.15
N THR A 57 21.91 2.86 -32.03
CA THR A 57 20.52 3.30 -31.81
C THR A 57 19.90 2.64 -30.58
N ILE A 58 20.14 1.34 -30.40
CA ILE A 58 19.66 0.59 -29.22
C ILE A 58 20.28 1.16 -27.94
N LYS A 59 21.61 1.35 -27.92
CA LYS A 59 22.31 1.89 -26.75
C LYS A 59 21.88 3.30 -26.37
N GLU A 60 21.70 4.17 -27.38
CA GLU A 60 21.17 5.52 -27.16
C GLU A 60 19.75 5.50 -26.58
N GLY A 61 18.89 4.57 -27.04
CA GLY A 61 17.55 4.39 -26.49
C GLY A 61 17.54 3.91 -25.04
N LEU A 62 18.49 3.06 -24.65
CA LEU A 62 18.62 2.54 -23.28
C LEU A 62 19.11 3.64 -22.31
N ASP A 63 20.13 4.40 -22.69
CA ASP A 63 20.68 5.51 -21.88
C ASP A 63 19.61 6.58 -21.58
N ILE A 64 18.76 6.92 -22.55
CA ILE A 64 17.64 7.85 -22.34
C ILE A 64 16.63 7.31 -21.32
N ASN A 65 16.27 6.03 -21.41
CA ASN A 65 15.34 5.41 -20.47
C ASN A 65 15.92 5.31 -19.04
N GLU A 66 17.21 5.01 -18.92
CA GLU A 66 17.90 5.00 -17.62
C GLU A 66 17.91 6.41 -17.00
N GLN A 67 18.27 7.44 -17.79
CA GLN A 67 18.29 8.83 -17.32
C GLN A 67 16.90 9.31 -16.91
N GLU A 68 15.85 9.05 -17.71
CA GLU A 68 14.48 9.40 -17.35
C GLU A 68 14.03 8.67 -16.07
N ASN A 69 14.37 7.39 -15.92
CA ASN A 69 14.06 6.63 -14.72
C ASN A 69 14.80 7.17 -13.49
N GLU A 70 16.09 7.51 -13.60
CA GLU A 70 16.86 8.10 -12.52
C GLU A 70 16.32 9.47 -12.11
N GLU A 71 15.96 10.34 -13.07
CA GLU A 71 15.36 11.64 -12.79
C GLU A 71 13.99 11.50 -12.08
N VAL A 72 13.16 10.57 -12.53
CA VAL A 72 11.85 10.28 -11.90
C VAL A 72 12.03 9.72 -10.48
N ILE A 73 12.97 8.79 -10.28
CA ILE A 73 13.27 8.21 -8.96
C ILE A 73 13.83 9.28 -8.02
N HIS A 74 14.76 10.11 -8.48
CA HIS A 74 15.34 11.18 -7.68
C HIS A 74 14.28 12.22 -7.30
N HIS A 75 13.45 12.65 -8.26
CA HIS A 75 12.38 13.61 -7.99
C HIS A 75 11.31 13.04 -7.04
N TYR A 76 10.99 11.74 -7.16
CA TYR A 76 10.09 11.05 -6.23
C TYR A 76 10.67 10.99 -4.81
N ASN A 77 11.93 10.60 -4.67
CA ASN A 77 12.59 10.49 -3.37
C ASN A 77 12.76 11.86 -2.70
N GLU A 78 13.10 12.89 -3.46
CA GLU A 78 13.24 14.25 -2.93
C GLU A 78 11.88 14.81 -2.45
N ARG A 79 10.80 14.56 -3.20
CA ARG A 79 9.45 14.93 -2.77
C ARG A 79 9.03 14.16 -1.52
N ASN A 80 9.24 12.85 -1.49
CA ASN A 80 8.83 12.01 -0.37
C ASN A 80 9.62 12.32 0.91
N THR A 81 10.94 12.56 0.82
CA THR A 81 11.75 12.98 1.97
C THR A 81 11.35 14.36 2.49
N ARG A 82 10.97 15.31 1.62
CA ARG A 82 10.41 16.60 2.04
C ARG A 82 9.06 16.43 2.77
N ILE A 83 8.16 15.60 2.24
CA ILE A 83 6.86 15.32 2.86
C ILE A 83 7.05 14.57 4.20
N LEU A 84 7.87 13.52 4.23
CA LEU A 84 8.19 12.75 5.42
C LEU A 84 8.81 13.62 6.50
N ARG A 85 9.77 14.49 6.13
CA ARG A 85 10.36 15.47 7.04
C ARG A 85 9.31 16.44 7.58
N GLY A 86 8.38 16.89 6.75
CA GLY A 86 7.24 17.72 7.17
C GLY A 86 6.33 17.00 8.18
N ILE A 87 5.95 15.76 7.89
CA ILE A 87 5.14 14.91 8.79
C ILE A 87 5.86 14.69 10.13
N ILE A 88 7.15 14.36 10.11
CA ILE A 88 7.95 14.16 11.33
C ILE A 88 8.02 15.43 12.17
N VAL A 89 8.21 16.61 11.55
CA VAL A 89 8.24 17.89 12.26
C VAL A 89 6.88 18.22 12.86
N VAL A 90 5.78 18.01 12.12
CA VAL A 90 4.43 18.22 12.64
C VAL A 90 4.13 17.27 13.80
N LEU A 91 4.53 16.00 13.69
CA LEU A 91 4.36 15.00 14.76
C LEU A 91 5.20 15.34 15.99
N LEU A 92 6.44 15.79 15.82
CA LEU A 92 7.28 16.30 16.91
C LEU A 92 6.63 17.52 17.57
N VAL A 93 6.21 18.51 16.80
CA VAL A 93 5.54 19.71 17.34
C VAL A 93 4.26 19.33 18.09
N LEU A 94 3.47 18.40 17.58
CA LEU A 94 2.27 17.88 18.24
C LEU A 94 2.59 17.07 19.51
N LEU A 95 3.78 16.48 19.61
CA LEU A 95 4.26 15.74 20.78
C LEU A 95 4.93 16.64 21.83
N ILE A 96 5.45 17.82 21.45
CA ILE A 96 6.08 18.79 22.35
C ILE A 96 5.09 19.91 22.77
N LEU A 97 4.09 20.24 21.96
CA LEU A 97 2.93 21.09 22.35
C LEU A 97 2.28 20.72 23.71
N PRO A 98 2.20 19.45 24.11
CA PRO A 98 1.67 19.00 25.39
C PRO A 98 2.52 19.36 26.61
N THR A 99 3.83 19.55 26.43
CA THR A 99 4.77 19.79 27.53
C THR A 99 4.86 21.26 27.91
N ILE A 100 4.34 22.17 27.07
CA ILE A 100 4.32 23.62 27.30
C ILE A 100 2.91 24.03 27.76
N GLY A 101 2.62 23.79 29.05
CA GLY A 101 1.40 24.26 29.72
C GLY A 101 0.32 23.20 29.88
N GLY A 102 -0.20 23.06 31.11
CA GLY A 102 -1.07 21.95 31.57
C GLY A 102 -2.36 21.67 30.78
N VAL A 103 -2.69 22.46 29.76
CA VAL A 103 -3.77 22.19 28.82
C VAL A 103 -3.37 21.14 27.78
N GLY A 104 -2.12 21.13 27.33
CA GLY A 104 -1.68 20.24 26.26
C GLY A 104 -1.57 18.76 26.68
N GLY A 105 -1.18 18.49 27.93
CA GLY A 105 -1.23 17.14 28.51
C GLY A 105 -2.65 16.57 28.61
N LEU A 106 -3.65 17.43 28.81
CA LEU A 106 -5.06 17.06 28.89
C LEU A 106 -5.61 16.64 27.52
N VAL A 107 -5.15 17.31 26.45
CA VAL A 107 -5.49 16.94 25.07
C VAL A 107 -4.86 15.60 24.68
N VAL A 108 -3.59 15.36 25.02
CA VAL A 108 -2.93 14.06 24.75
C VAL A 108 -3.59 12.92 25.53
N ALA A 109 -3.92 13.14 26.81
CA ALA A 109 -4.60 12.14 27.61
C ALA A 109 -5.99 11.80 27.04
N ALA A 110 -6.75 12.82 26.61
CA ALA A 110 -8.04 12.62 25.95
C ALA A 110 -7.90 11.85 24.62
N PHE A 111 -6.89 12.15 23.82
CA PHE A 111 -6.63 11.46 22.56
C PHE A 111 -6.19 10.00 22.78
N GLY A 112 -5.31 9.75 23.74
CA GLY A 112 -4.88 8.41 24.11
C GLY A 112 -6.02 7.55 24.66
N LEU A 113 -6.88 8.12 25.50
CA LEU A 113 -8.08 7.46 25.99
C LEU A 113 -9.06 7.15 24.84
N PHE A 114 -9.23 8.10 23.91
CA PHE A 114 -10.05 7.89 22.72
C PHE A 114 -9.53 6.73 21.86
N LEU A 115 -8.23 6.73 21.54
CA LEU A 115 -7.60 5.64 20.77
C LEU A 115 -7.70 4.29 21.50
N SER A 116 -7.54 4.28 22.82
CA SER A 116 -7.69 3.06 23.63
C SER A 116 -9.10 2.49 23.54
N ILE A 117 -10.14 3.32 23.66
CA ILE A 117 -11.55 2.88 23.53
C ILE A 117 -11.82 2.33 22.13
N VAL A 118 -11.31 3.00 21.09
CA VAL A 118 -11.47 2.54 19.69
C VAL A 118 -10.76 1.20 19.47
N CYS A 119 -9.53 1.04 19.96
CA CYS A 119 -8.80 -0.23 19.89
C CYS A 119 -9.53 -1.34 20.66
N ILE A 120 -10.01 -1.07 21.88
CA ILE A 120 -10.75 -2.06 22.67
C ILE A 120 -12.05 -2.48 21.96
N GLY A 121 -12.76 -1.56 21.31
CA GLY A 121 -13.95 -1.88 20.52
C GLY A 121 -13.63 -2.80 19.33
N ILE A 122 -12.61 -2.46 18.54
CA ILE A 122 -12.23 -3.22 17.34
C ILE A 122 -11.60 -4.57 17.71
N PHE A 123 -10.62 -4.60 18.60
CA PHE A 123 -9.95 -5.84 18.99
C PHE A 123 -10.83 -6.70 19.91
N GLY A 124 -11.66 -6.08 20.75
CA GLY A 124 -12.60 -6.79 21.61
C GLY A 124 -13.69 -7.52 20.83
N THR A 125 -14.23 -6.89 19.78
CA THR A 125 -15.20 -7.56 18.89
C THR A 125 -14.56 -8.73 18.14
N PHE A 126 -13.33 -8.58 17.65
CA PHE A 126 -12.61 -9.67 17.00
C PHE A 126 -12.31 -10.83 17.97
N GLY A 127 -11.86 -10.52 19.20
CA GLY A 127 -11.60 -11.51 20.24
C GLY A 127 -12.84 -12.27 20.67
N LEU A 128 -13.98 -11.59 20.82
CA LEU A 128 -15.27 -12.23 21.11
C LEU A 128 -15.76 -13.14 19.97
N LEU A 129 -15.52 -12.74 18.71
CA LEU A 129 -15.88 -13.57 17.55
C LEU A 129 -15.05 -14.85 17.52
N CYS A 130 -13.73 -14.77 17.80
CA CYS A 130 -12.89 -15.94 17.97
C CYS A 130 -13.36 -16.85 19.12
N ALA A 131 -13.74 -16.26 20.26
CA ALA A 131 -14.28 -17.01 21.40
C ALA A 131 -15.59 -17.73 21.07
N LEU A 132 -16.45 -17.12 20.25
CA LEU A 132 -17.68 -17.75 19.77
C LEU A 132 -17.40 -18.96 18.89
N VAL A 133 -16.45 -18.86 17.96
CA VAL A 133 -16.05 -20.00 17.12
C VAL A 133 -15.50 -21.15 17.97
N ALA A 134 -14.66 -20.84 18.96
CA ALA A 134 -14.15 -21.85 19.89
C ALA A 134 -15.28 -22.52 20.70
N LEU A 135 -16.25 -21.75 21.18
CA LEU A 135 -17.42 -22.27 21.90
C LEU A 135 -18.26 -23.22 21.04
N VAL A 136 -18.45 -22.92 19.76
CA VAL A 136 -19.17 -23.82 18.84
C VAL A 136 -18.45 -25.16 18.69
N VAL A 137 -17.11 -25.15 18.57
CA VAL A 137 -16.31 -26.38 18.50
C VAL A 137 -16.45 -27.20 19.78
N VAL A 138 -16.40 -26.56 20.95
CA VAL A 138 -16.61 -27.21 22.25
C VAL A 138 -18.02 -27.78 22.37
N ALA A 139 -19.05 -27.05 21.93
CA ALA A 139 -20.43 -27.51 21.95
C ALA A 139 -20.64 -28.76 21.09
N ILE A 140 -20.04 -28.80 19.89
CA ILE A 140 -20.08 -29.97 19.00
C ILE A 140 -19.42 -31.19 19.68
N LYS A 141 -18.27 -30.99 20.33
CA LYS A 141 -17.58 -32.06 21.06
C LYS A 141 -18.42 -32.60 22.22
N MET A 142 -19.03 -31.73 23.02
CA MET A 142 -19.92 -32.16 24.11
C MET A 142 -21.14 -32.94 23.61
N PHE A 143 -21.64 -32.64 22.41
CA PHE A 143 -22.75 -33.38 21.81
C PHE A 143 -22.33 -34.79 21.37
N MET A 144 -21.11 -34.95 20.83
CA MET A 144 -20.54 -36.27 20.51
C MET A 144 -20.35 -37.14 21.76
N ASP A 145 -19.96 -36.53 22.89
CA ASP A 145 -19.76 -37.23 24.15
C ASP A 145 -21.09 -37.53 24.89
N GLY A 146 -22.24 -37.19 24.30
CA GLY A 146 -23.57 -37.44 24.85
C GLY A 146 -24.01 -36.45 25.95
N LEU A 147 -23.25 -35.38 26.18
CA LEU A 147 -23.49 -34.38 27.23
C LEU A 147 -24.37 -33.23 26.73
N ILE A 148 -25.64 -33.55 26.44
CA ILE A 148 -26.62 -32.65 25.78
C ILE A 148 -26.83 -31.36 26.58
N ALA A 149 -26.90 -31.44 27.91
CA ALA A 149 -27.07 -30.27 28.77
C ALA A 149 -25.88 -29.29 28.70
N GLY A 150 -24.66 -29.82 28.62
CA GLY A 150 -23.45 -29.01 28.46
C GLY A 150 -23.44 -28.26 27.13
N GLY A 151 -23.80 -28.94 26.04
CA GLY A 151 -23.92 -28.34 24.71
C GLY A 151 -24.96 -27.20 24.66
N LEU A 152 -26.13 -27.37 25.30
CA LEU A 152 -27.17 -26.34 25.38
C LEU A 152 -26.73 -25.10 26.16
N ILE A 153 -26.05 -25.28 27.30
CA ILE A 153 -25.48 -24.16 28.06
C ILE A 153 -24.42 -23.42 27.23
N CYS A 154 -23.57 -24.18 26.54
CA CYS A 154 -22.52 -23.66 25.67
C CYS A 154 -23.08 -22.76 24.56
N LEU A 155 -24.16 -23.21 23.90
CA LEU A 155 -24.87 -22.41 22.89
C LEU A 155 -25.53 -21.16 23.49
N GLY A 156 -26.13 -21.27 24.68
CA GLY A 156 -26.71 -20.13 25.38
C GLY A 156 -25.67 -19.05 25.69
N VAL A 157 -24.50 -19.44 26.20
CA VAL A 157 -23.38 -18.52 26.44
C VAL A 157 -22.88 -17.91 25.12
N GLY A 158 -22.78 -18.71 24.06
CA GLY A 158 -22.40 -18.24 22.72
C GLY A 158 -23.32 -17.14 22.19
N LEU A 159 -24.64 -17.29 22.34
CA LEU A 159 -25.61 -16.27 21.91
C LEU A 159 -25.55 -14.98 22.73
N LEU A 160 -25.29 -15.07 24.04
CA LEU A 160 -25.09 -13.89 24.89
C LEU A 160 -23.83 -13.13 24.48
N LEU A 161 -22.73 -13.83 24.22
CA LEU A 161 -21.48 -13.22 23.74
C LEU A 161 -21.63 -12.61 22.35
N PHE A 162 -22.37 -13.25 21.44
CA PHE A 162 -22.70 -12.70 20.13
C PHE A 162 -23.48 -11.38 20.25
N SER A 163 -24.50 -11.36 21.11
CA SER A 163 -25.32 -10.17 21.35
C SER A 163 -24.49 -9.02 21.93
N LEU A 164 -23.58 -9.33 22.87
CA LEU A 164 -22.68 -8.36 23.47
C LEU A 164 -21.70 -7.78 22.43
N SER A 165 -21.15 -8.63 21.57
CA SER A 165 -20.24 -8.24 20.48
C SER A 165 -20.92 -7.31 19.48
N TYR A 166 -22.16 -7.63 19.12
CA TYR A 166 -22.96 -6.82 18.22
C TYR A 166 -23.23 -5.43 18.81
N LEU A 167 -23.56 -5.36 20.11
CA LEU A 167 -23.79 -4.09 20.81
C LEU A 167 -22.52 -3.22 20.85
N THR A 168 -21.35 -3.82 21.16
CA THR A 168 -20.07 -3.09 21.17
C THR A 168 -19.67 -2.60 19.78
N SER A 169 -19.98 -3.37 18.75
CA SER A 169 -19.75 -2.98 17.36
C SER A 169 -20.63 -1.78 16.96
N LEU A 170 -21.92 -1.79 17.31
CA LEU A 170 -22.82 -0.65 17.08
C LEU A 170 -22.37 0.62 17.80
N MET A 171 -21.90 0.51 19.04
CA MET A 171 -21.36 1.65 19.78
C MET A 171 -20.11 2.23 19.10
N THR A 172 -19.20 1.36 18.63
CA THR A 172 -17.99 1.79 17.92
C THR A 172 -18.34 2.52 16.62
N VAL A 173 -19.24 1.96 15.80
CA VAL A 173 -19.70 2.60 14.54
C VAL A 173 -20.43 3.93 14.82
N SER A 174 -21.22 4.00 15.89
CA SER A 174 -21.90 5.23 16.30
C SER A 174 -20.89 6.33 16.64
N ILE A 175 -19.84 6.00 17.39
CA ILE A 175 -18.75 6.94 17.70
C ILE A 175 -18.15 7.50 16.40
N PHE A 176 -17.81 6.65 15.41
CA PHE A 176 -17.28 7.12 14.12
C PHE A 176 -18.23 8.03 13.34
N LYS A 177 -19.54 7.76 13.39
CA LYS A 177 -20.55 8.59 12.71
C LYS A 177 -20.72 9.96 13.37
N TYR A 178 -20.70 10.02 14.69
CA TYR A 178 -20.86 11.27 15.45
C TYR A 178 -19.55 12.05 15.60
N LEU A 179 -18.39 11.41 15.41
CA LEU A 179 -17.06 12.02 15.47
C LEU A 179 -16.93 13.31 14.63
N PRO A 180 -17.25 13.33 13.32
CA PRO A 180 -17.14 14.55 12.51
C PRO A 180 -18.09 15.67 12.96
N GLN A 181 -19.26 15.34 13.51
CA GLN A 181 -20.19 16.32 14.06
C GLN A 181 -19.66 16.91 15.37
N ALA A 182 -19.11 16.08 16.25
CA ALA A 182 -18.47 16.52 17.49
C ALA A 182 -17.27 17.43 17.21
N PHE A 183 -16.46 17.13 16.20
CA PHE A 183 -15.35 18.00 15.78
C PHE A 183 -15.84 19.36 15.28
N ARG A 184 -16.90 19.41 14.48
CA ARG A 184 -17.50 20.69 14.05
C ARG A 184 -18.01 21.50 15.24
N ALA A 185 -18.75 20.86 16.15
CA ALA A 185 -19.24 21.52 17.36
C ALA A 185 -18.11 22.05 18.25
N LEU A 186 -16.99 21.33 18.36
CA LEU A 186 -15.82 21.78 19.10
C LEU A 186 -15.18 23.02 18.46
N ILE A 187 -15.05 23.03 17.13
CA ILE A 187 -14.50 24.17 16.38
C ILE A 187 -15.42 25.39 16.52
N ASP A 188 -16.74 25.19 16.42
CA ASP A 188 -17.71 26.27 16.57
C ASP A 188 -17.69 26.86 17.99
N LEU A 189 -17.59 26.01 19.02
CA LEU A 189 -17.42 26.47 20.40
C LEU A 189 -16.12 27.26 20.59
N GLY A 190 -15.01 26.79 20.00
CA GLY A 190 -13.73 27.50 20.03
C GLY A 190 -13.81 28.86 19.36
N LYS A 191 -14.53 28.95 18.24
CA LYS A 191 -14.78 30.20 17.51
C LYS A 191 -15.62 31.18 18.32
N ASP A 192 -16.67 30.70 18.99
CA ASP A 192 -17.51 31.51 19.87
C ASP A 192 -16.74 32.07 21.07
N ILE A 193 -15.93 31.23 21.72
CA ILE A 193 -15.10 31.66 22.85
C ILE A 193 -14.05 32.68 22.38
N TYR A 194 -13.37 32.43 21.25
CA TYR A 194 -12.39 33.36 20.69
C TYR A 194 -13.03 34.72 20.38
N ASN A 195 -14.17 34.74 19.69
CA ASN A 195 -14.87 35.97 19.34
C ASN A 195 -15.37 36.75 20.57
N LYS A 196 -15.66 36.05 21.68
CA LYS A 196 -16.14 36.68 22.92
C LYS A 196 -15.02 37.22 23.80
N VAL A 197 -13.79 36.73 23.63
CA VAL A 197 -12.60 37.14 24.41
C VAL A 197 -11.76 38.18 23.66
N VAL A 198 -11.71 38.11 22.33
CA VAL A 198 -10.89 39.00 21.49
C VAL A 198 -11.71 40.11 20.80
N GLY A 199 -13.03 39.91 20.62
CA GLY A 199 -13.96 40.92 20.11
C GLY A 199 -14.64 41.70 21.24
#